data_AF-A0A7R9WPD4-F1
#
_entry.id   AF-A0A7R9WPD4-F1
#
_cell.length_a   1.000
_cell.length_b   1.000
_cell.length_c   1.000
_cell.angle_alpha   90.00
_cell.angle_beta   90.00
_cell.angle_gamma   90.00
#
_symmetry.space_group_name_H-M   'P 1'
#
loop_
_entity.id
_entity.type
_entity.pdbx_description
1 polymer ?
#
loop_
_entity_poly.entity_id
_entity_poly.type
_entity_poly.pdbx_seq_one_letter_code
_entity_poly.pdbx_strand_id
1 'polypeptide(L)'
;ENQPDLLKGEAEYKQYMNRVKEDNLLNEKYNAIRRVRELELLEKTVDAGILSKLEALGLDFETIEELLPAIESAGLLSIAGNNQQLLVNLAAPLLIEGAPFLLPVVAQALAIGPAAFYGAAAAVAAVEAGLVVNDVEIPFVGLSAGTFVGLLLVPLAAVLAGAGVVLGSLKK
;
A
#
# COMPACT_ATOMS: atom_id res chain seq x y z
N GLU A 1 14.45 34.76 -48.31
CA GLU A 1 15.47 33.89 -47.70
C GLU A 1 14.78 33.10 -46.60
N ASN A 2 14.48 31.83 -46.88
CA ASN A 2 13.72 30.92 -46.02
C ASN A 2 14.63 30.45 -44.88
N GLN A 3 14.29 30.76 -43.62
CA GLN A 3 14.73 29.98 -42.47
C GLN A 3 13.61 28.97 -42.17
N PRO A 4 13.74 27.71 -42.61
CA PRO A 4 12.65 26.75 -42.60
C PRO A 4 12.56 26.08 -41.22
N ASP A 5 11.35 26.01 -40.66
CA ASP A 5 10.72 25.05 -39.71
C ASP A 5 11.52 24.27 -38.63
N LEU A 6 12.84 24.16 -38.69
CA LEU A 6 13.72 23.49 -37.71
C LEU A 6 13.64 24.12 -36.31
N LEU A 7 13.48 25.44 -36.22
CA LEU A 7 13.42 26.15 -34.93
C LEU A 7 12.09 25.95 -34.17
N LYS A 8 10.99 25.68 -34.88
CA LYS A 8 9.70 25.40 -34.23
C LYS A 8 9.69 24.02 -33.57
N GLY A 9 10.21 23.02 -34.26
CA GLY A 9 10.34 21.66 -33.71
C GLY A 9 11.22 21.61 -32.46
N GLU A 10 12.35 22.33 -32.44
CA GLU A 10 13.21 22.41 -31.26
C GLU A 10 12.57 23.18 -30.09
N ALA A 11 11.86 24.27 -30.37
CA ALA A 11 11.15 25.02 -29.34
C ALA A 11 9.99 24.21 -28.74
N GLU A 12 9.23 23.51 -29.57
CA GLU A 12 8.16 22.60 -29.13
C GLU A 12 8.71 21.38 -28.38
N TYR A 13 9.85 20.83 -28.81
CA TYR A 13 10.54 19.75 -28.11
C TYR A 13 11.04 20.19 -26.73
N LYS A 14 11.61 21.38 -26.59
CA LYS A 14 12.01 21.93 -25.28
C LYS A 14 10.81 22.17 -24.37
N GLN A 15 9.69 22.64 -24.92
CA GLN A 15 8.44 22.78 -24.16
C GLN A 15 7.80 21.44 -23.81
N TYR A 16 7.95 20.42 -24.65
CA TYR A 16 7.53 19.05 -24.38
C TYR A 16 8.40 18.41 -23.28
N MET A 17 9.72 18.48 -23.39
CA MET A 17 10.66 18.01 -22.36
C MET A 17 10.49 18.74 -21.03
N ASN A 18 10.16 20.05 -21.03
CA ASN A 18 9.85 20.76 -19.79
C ASN A 18 8.47 20.38 -19.20
N ARG A 19 7.55 19.84 -20.00
CA ARG A 19 6.23 19.32 -19.55
C ARG A 19 6.32 17.88 -19.06
N VAL A 20 7.15 17.08 -19.72
CA VAL A 20 7.58 15.76 -19.24
C VAL A 20 8.59 16.02 -18.13
N LYS A 21 8.10 16.37 -16.93
CA LYS A 21 8.95 16.29 -15.74
C LYS A 21 9.54 14.89 -15.74
N GLU A 22 10.85 14.73 -15.91
CA GLU A 22 11.52 13.46 -15.65
C GLU A 22 11.33 13.04 -14.18
N ASP A 23 10.97 14.00 -13.32
CA ASP A 23 10.58 13.83 -11.91
C ASP A 23 9.07 13.54 -11.76
N ASN A 24 8.63 12.37 -12.23
CA ASN A 24 7.30 11.84 -11.96
C ASN A 24 7.41 10.40 -11.43
N LEU A 25 6.38 9.96 -10.69
CA LEU A 25 6.32 8.63 -10.03
C LEU A 25 6.60 7.44 -10.96
N LEU A 26 6.55 7.67 -12.27
CA LEU A 26 6.76 6.68 -13.32
C LEU A 26 8.22 6.60 -13.83
N ASN A 27 9.06 7.60 -13.53
CA ASN A 27 10.43 7.70 -14.05
C ASN A 27 11.52 7.69 -12.96
N GLU A 28 11.26 8.19 -11.75
CA GLU A 28 12.18 8.04 -10.62
C GLU A 28 11.87 6.80 -9.77
N LYS A 29 12.91 6.11 -9.30
CA LYS A 29 12.76 5.11 -8.23
C LYS A 29 12.17 5.81 -6.99
N TYR A 30 10.99 5.39 -6.55
CA TYR A 30 10.33 5.97 -5.39
C TYR A 30 11.25 5.94 -4.17
N ASN A 31 11.63 7.12 -3.67
CA ASN A 31 12.53 7.22 -2.53
C ASN A 31 11.73 7.12 -1.21
N ALA A 32 11.40 5.88 -0.84
CA ALA A 32 10.63 5.56 0.35
C ALA A 32 11.24 6.18 1.63
N ILE A 33 12.57 6.12 1.79
CA ILE A 33 13.26 6.65 2.98
C ILE A 33 13.05 8.16 3.10
N ARG A 34 13.24 8.89 2.00
CA ARG A 34 13.03 10.35 1.97
C ARG A 34 11.58 10.69 2.31
N ARG A 35 10.61 9.98 1.74
CA ARG A 35 9.17 10.23 1.95
C ARG A 35 8.69 9.88 3.36
N VAL A 36 9.14 8.76 3.93
CA VAL A 36 8.88 8.39 5.34
C VAL A 36 9.31 9.50 6.29
N ARG A 37 10.48 10.11 6.02
CA ARG A 37 10.99 11.25 6.79
C ARG A 37 10.20 12.53 6.54
N GLU A 38 9.94 12.89 5.28
CA GLU A 38 9.20 14.10 4.92
C GLU A 38 7.75 14.10 5.43
N LEU A 39 7.14 12.91 5.58
CA LEU A 39 5.80 12.72 6.13
C LEU A 39 5.78 12.46 7.64
N GLU A 40 6.96 12.39 8.27
CA GLU A 40 7.16 12.16 9.69
C GLU A 40 6.46 10.87 10.17
N LEU A 41 6.47 9.81 9.35
CA LEU A 41 5.64 8.63 9.61
C LEU A 41 6.02 7.89 10.90
N LEU A 42 7.31 7.88 11.25
CA LEU A 42 7.77 7.26 12.49
C LEU A 42 7.22 8.01 13.71
N GLU A 43 7.30 9.33 13.70
CA GLU A 43 6.75 10.19 14.77
C GLU A 43 5.24 10.00 14.88
N LYS A 44 4.51 10.04 13.75
CA LYS A 44 3.06 9.80 13.74
C LYS A 44 2.67 8.40 14.21
N THR A 45 3.50 7.39 13.96
CA THR A 45 3.28 6.02 14.45
C THR A 45 3.43 5.94 15.96
N VAL A 46 4.41 6.66 16.51
CA VAL A 46 4.64 6.80 17.95
C VAL A 46 3.50 7.58 18.61
N ASP A 47 3.13 8.73 18.05
CA ASP A 47 2.04 9.58 18.56
C ASP A 47 0.68 8.86 18.53
N ALA A 48 0.44 8.04 17.51
CA ALA A 48 -0.75 7.20 17.43
C ALA A 48 -0.73 6.02 18.43
N GLY A 49 0.39 5.80 19.13
CA GLY A 49 0.57 4.71 20.08
C GLY A 49 0.46 3.33 19.45
N ILE A 50 0.84 3.19 18.17
CA ILE A 50 0.68 1.93 17.44
C ILE A 50 1.53 0.82 18.05
N LEU A 51 2.78 1.12 18.40
CA LEU A 51 3.70 0.13 18.99
C LEU A 51 3.21 -0.38 20.34
N SER A 52 2.80 0.52 21.23
CA SER A 52 2.27 0.13 22.55
C SER A 52 0.96 -0.66 22.45
N LYS A 53 0.12 -0.39 21.44
CA LYS A 53 -1.09 -1.19 21.18
C LYS A 53 -0.77 -2.58 20.63
N LEU A 54 0.24 -2.71 19.77
CA LEU A 54 0.70 -4.01 19.27
C LEU A 54 1.27 -4.86 20.42
N GLU A 55 2.11 -4.27 21.27
CA GLU A 55 2.62 -4.94 22.47
C GLU A 55 1.49 -5.35 23.41
N ALA A 56 0.48 -4.49 23.62
CA ALA A 56 -0.69 -4.83 24.43
C ALA A 56 -1.54 -5.97 23.83
N LEU A 57 -1.44 -6.23 22.52
CA LEU A 57 -2.04 -7.38 21.85
C LEU A 57 -1.13 -8.62 21.84
N GLY A 58 0.04 -8.55 22.48
CA GLY A 58 1.02 -9.63 22.55
C GLY A 58 1.95 -9.71 21.35
N LEU A 59 2.03 -8.65 20.52
CA LEU A 59 3.00 -8.57 19.43
C LEU A 59 4.16 -7.65 19.84
N ASP A 60 5.11 -8.20 20.59
CA ASP A 60 6.38 -7.57 20.93
C ASP A 60 7.53 -8.08 20.03
N PHE A 61 8.75 -7.59 20.26
CA PHE A 61 9.92 -7.98 19.46
C PHE A 61 10.25 -9.46 19.57
N GLU A 62 10.17 -10.05 20.76
CA GLU A 62 10.44 -11.48 20.99
C GLU A 62 9.44 -12.34 20.21
N THR A 63 8.16 -11.98 20.27
CA THR A 63 7.10 -12.64 19.51
C THR A 63 7.32 -12.50 18.01
N ILE A 64 7.75 -11.33 17.52
CA ILE A 64 8.05 -11.14 16.10
C ILE A 64 9.19 -12.09 15.67
N GLU A 65 10.24 -12.23 16.47
CA GLU A 65 11.34 -13.16 16.21
C GLU A 65 10.86 -14.62 16.17
N GLU A 66 9.95 -15.00 17.06
CA GLU A 66 9.32 -16.33 17.06
C GLU A 66 8.42 -16.58 15.84
N LEU A 67 7.82 -15.52 15.28
CA LEU A 67 6.99 -15.59 14.08
C LEU A 67 7.82 -15.67 12.79
N LEU A 68 9.07 -15.19 12.77
CA LEU A 68 9.91 -15.18 11.56
C LEU A 68 10.04 -16.56 10.89
N PRO A 69 10.29 -17.68 11.61
CA PRO A 69 10.31 -19.01 11.00
C PRO A 69 8.99 -19.41 10.33
N ALA A 70 7.85 -19.07 10.93
CA ALA A 70 6.55 -19.33 10.35
C ALA A 70 6.35 -18.52 9.06
N ILE A 71 6.72 -17.23 9.07
CA ILE A 71 6.65 -16.33 7.90
C ILE A 71 7.58 -16.82 6.78
N GLU A 72 8.77 -17.31 7.11
CA GLU A 72 9.71 -17.90 6.15
C GLU A 72 9.16 -19.20 5.57
N SER A 73 8.61 -20.11 6.39
CA SER A 73 8.01 -21.36 5.91
C SER A 73 6.79 -21.14 5.01
N ALA A 74 6.05 -20.05 5.24
CA ALA A 74 4.98 -19.60 4.35
C ALA A 74 5.49 -18.94 3.06
N GLY A 75 6.81 -18.78 2.91
CA GLY A 75 7.46 -18.18 1.74
C GLY A 75 7.28 -16.66 1.63
N LEU A 76 6.73 -16.00 2.65
CA LEU A 76 6.36 -14.58 2.58
C LEU A 76 7.60 -13.68 2.47
N LEU A 77 8.69 -13.98 3.17
CA LEU A 77 9.95 -13.23 3.05
C LEU A 77 10.59 -13.42 1.68
N SER A 78 10.56 -14.64 1.14
CA SER A 78 11.01 -14.93 -0.23
C SER A 78 10.18 -14.18 -1.27
N ILE A 79 8.86 -14.11 -1.10
CA ILE A 79 7.98 -13.31 -1.96
C ILE A 79 8.37 -11.82 -1.87
N ALA A 80 8.54 -11.27 -0.67
CA ALA A 80 8.93 -9.87 -0.50
C ALA A 80 10.31 -9.57 -1.13
N GLY A 81 11.29 -10.44 -0.89
CA GLY A 81 12.65 -10.32 -1.44
C GLY A 81 12.70 -10.42 -2.96
N ASN A 82 11.92 -11.32 -3.55
CA ASN A 82 11.87 -11.49 -5.02
C ASN A 82 11.04 -10.42 -5.73
N ASN A 83 10.19 -9.69 -5.01
CA ASN A 83 9.29 -8.68 -5.56
C ASN A 83 9.63 -7.26 -5.10
N GLN A 84 10.89 -6.98 -4.71
CA GLN A 84 11.34 -5.68 -4.24
C GLN A 84 10.95 -4.51 -5.16
N GLN A 85 11.00 -4.71 -6.48
CA GLN A 85 10.64 -3.66 -7.43
C GLN A 85 9.15 -3.33 -7.39
N LEU A 86 8.28 -4.35 -7.24
CA LEU A 86 6.84 -4.13 -7.06
C LEU A 86 6.56 -3.49 -5.69
N LEU A 87 7.26 -3.92 -4.64
CA LEU A 87 7.10 -3.32 -3.31
C LEU A 87 7.51 -1.83 -3.32
N VAL A 88 8.63 -1.48 -3.92
CA VAL A 88 9.14 -0.10 -3.94
C VAL A 88 8.35 0.80 -4.89
N ASN A 89 7.92 0.29 -6.05
CA ASN A 89 7.29 1.15 -7.07
C ASN A 89 5.76 1.14 -7.03
N LEU A 90 5.12 0.12 -6.43
CA LEU A 90 3.66 0.01 -6.34
C LEU A 90 3.18 0.12 -4.89
N ALA A 91 3.66 -0.75 -4.01
CA ALA A 91 3.14 -0.79 -2.63
C ALA A 91 3.60 0.41 -1.79
N ALA A 92 4.88 0.78 -1.88
CA ALA A 92 5.47 1.83 -1.07
C ALA A 92 4.82 3.21 -1.32
N PRO A 93 4.56 3.68 -2.56
CA PRO A 93 3.82 4.92 -2.77
C PRO A 93 2.42 4.89 -2.14
N LEU A 94 1.68 3.79 -2.29
CA LEU A 94 0.33 3.67 -1.74
C LEU A 94 0.34 3.68 -0.20
N LEU A 95 1.26 2.94 0.41
CA LEU A 95 1.35 2.81 1.87
C LEU A 95 1.93 4.07 2.51
N ILE A 96 3.00 4.65 1.97
CA ILE A 96 3.71 5.78 2.57
C ILE A 96 2.94 7.08 2.39
N GLU A 97 2.44 7.36 1.18
CA GLU A 97 1.66 8.59 0.95
C GLU A 97 0.28 8.52 1.63
N GLY A 98 -0.30 7.33 1.74
CA GLY A 98 -1.57 7.10 2.44
C GLY A 98 -1.45 7.02 3.96
N ALA A 99 -0.26 6.73 4.50
CA ALA A 99 -0.04 6.50 5.93
C ALA A 99 -0.57 7.63 6.84
N PRO A 100 -0.38 8.93 6.55
CA PRO A 100 -0.90 9.98 7.44
C PRO A 100 -2.42 9.90 7.69
N PHE A 101 -3.18 9.39 6.72
CA PHE A 101 -4.62 9.19 6.85
C PHE A 101 -4.98 7.81 7.44
N LEU A 102 -4.16 6.79 7.17
CA LEU A 102 -4.42 5.42 7.60
C LEU A 102 -3.94 5.13 9.02
N LEU A 103 -2.87 5.77 9.49
CA LEU A 103 -2.30 5.53 10.82
C LEU A 103 -3.32 5.72 11.96
N PRO A 104 -4.17 6.77 11.98
CA PRO A 104 -5.24 6.89 12.99
C PRO A 104 -6.28 5.77 12.91
N VAL A 105 -6.58 5.27 11.71
CA VAL A 105 -7.52 4.16 11.50
C VAL A 105 -6.92 2.85 12.01
N VAL A 106 -5.64 2.60 11.69
CA VAL A 106 -4.89 1.43 12.19
C VAL A 106 -4.80 1.46 13.71
N ALA A 107 -4.47 2.60 14.31
CA ALA A 107 -4.40 2.74 15.76
C ALA A 107 -5.75 2.45 16.45
N GLN A 108 -6.87 2.87 15.85
CA GLN A 108 -8.21 2.53 16.34
C GLN A 108 -8.54 1.05 16.15
N ALA A 109 -8.20 0.46 15.00
CA ALA A 109 -8.39 -0.97 14.76
C ALA A 109 -7.61 -1.81 15.77
N LEU A 110 -6.36 -1.44 16.07
CA LEU A 110 -5.54 -2.08 17.10
C LEU A 110 -6.13 -1.93 18.50
N ALA A 111 -6.77 -0.80 18.82
CA ALA A 111 -7.46 -0.62 20.09
C ALA A 111 -8.67 -1.56 20.25
N ILE A 112 -9.35 -1.91 19.16
CA ILE A 112 -10.45 -2.89 19.14
C ILE A 112 -9.87 -4.32 19.17
N GLY A 113 -8.74 -4.53 18.49
CA GLY A 113 -8.05 -5.81 18.40
C GLY A 113 -8.46 -6.65 17.17
N PRO A 114 -8.29 -7.98 17.22
CA PRO A 114 -8.42 -8.86 16.05
C PRO A 114 -9.74 -8.73 15.28
N ALA A 115 -10.83 -8.49 15.99
CA ALA A 115 -12.17 -8.35 15.40
C ALA A 115 -12.27 -7.19 14.40
N ALA A 116 -11.54 -6.08 14.62
CA ALA A 116 -11.54 -4.97 13.67
C ALA A 116 -10.89 -5.36 12.33
N PHE A 117 -9.82 -6.15 12.38
CA PHE A 117 -9.13 -6.62 11.18
C PHE A 117 -9.96 -7.65 10.41
N TYR A 118 -10.63 -8.57 11.10
CA TYR A 118 -11.61 -9.47 10.46
C TYR A 118 -12.79 -8.71 9.87
N GLY A 119 -13.35 -7.74 10.59
CA GLY A 119 -14.44 -6.91 10.10
C GLY A 119 -14.03 -6.10 8.86
N ALA A 120 -12.83 -5.52 8.87
CA ALA A 120 -12.28 -4.82 7.72
C ALA A 120 -12.05 -5.76 6.53
N ALA A 121 -11.48 -6.95 6.76
CA ALA A 121 -11.29 -7.96 5.72
C ALA A 121 -12.62 -8.39 5.08
N ALA A 122 -13.64 -8.65 5.91
CA ALA A 122 -14.98 -9.00 5.45
C ALA A 122 -15.63 -7.86 4.66
N ALA A 123 -15.47 -6.61 5.10
CA ALA A 123 -15.98 -5.46 4.39
C ALA A 123 -15.31 -5.28 3.02
N VAL A 124 -13.98 -5.39 2.95
CA VAL A 124 -13.22 -5.30 1.69
C VAL A 124 -13.62 -6.43 0.73
N ALA A 125 -13.73 -7.66 1.23
CA ALA A 125 -14.17 -8.80 0.43
C ALA A 125 -15.63 -8.65 -0.05
N ALA A 126 -16.52 -8.10 0.78
CA ALA A 126 -17.90 -7.83 0.40
C ALA A 126 -18.02 -6.75 -0.67
N VAL A 127 -17.17 -5.71 -0.61
CA VAL A 127 -17.09 -4.69 -1.67
C VAL A 127 -16.67 -5.34 -2.99
N GLU A 128 -15.62 -6.15 -2.99
CA GLU A 128 -15.15 -6.86 -4.18
C GLU A 128 -16.22 -7.78 -4.76
N ALA A 129 -16.84 -8.62 -3.93
CA ALA A 129 -17.92 -9.50 -4.35
C ALA A 129 -19.12 -8.70 -4.92
N GLY A 130 -19.42 -7.54 -4.32
CA GLY A 130 -20.43 -6.63 -4.82
C GLY A 130 -20.10 -6.08 -6.21
N LEU A 131 -18.84 -5.70 -6.47
CA LEU A 131 -18.40 -5.22 -7.78
C LEU A 131 -18.50 -6.31 -8.85
N VAL A 132 -18.14 -7.56 -8.51
CA VAL A 132 -18.20 -8.70 -9.43
C VAL A 132 -19.65 -9.13 -9.71
N VAL A 133 -20.48 -9.31 -8.68
CA VAL A 133 -21.85 -9.83 -8.83
C VAL A 133 -22.78 -8.83 -9.53
N ASN A 134 -22.51 -7.53 -9.40
CA ASN A 134 -23.30 -6.50 -10.07
C ASN A 134 -22.72 -6.06 -11.42
N ASP A 135 -21.71 -6.77 -11.95
CA ASP A 135 -21.05 -6.46 -13.23
C ASP A 135 -20.68 -4.97 -13.35
N VAL A 136 -20.14 -4.38 -12.27
CA VAL A 136 -19.82 -2.96 -12.26
C VAL A 136 -18.66 -2.71 -13.23
N GLU A 137 -18.84 -1.81 -14.17
CA GLU A 137 -17.81 -1.42 -15.13
C GLU A 137 -17.19 -0.06 -14.79
N ILE A 138 -15.90 0.09 -15.09
CA ILE A 138 -15.22 1.38 -14.96
C ILE A 138 -15.54 2.23 -16.19
N PRO A 139 -16.28 3.35 -16.05
CA PRO A 139 -16.89 4.05 -17.18
C PRO A 139 -15.90 4.65 -18.20
N PHE A 140 -14.64 4.85 -17.81
CA PHE A 140 -13.60 5.42 -18.66
C PHE A 140 -12.64 4.39 -19.27
N VAL A 141 -12.68 3.13 -18.84
CA VAL A 141 -11.80 2.05 -19.35
C VAL A 141 -12.58 0.88 -19.95
N GLY A 142 -13.89 0.76 -19.67
CA GLY A 142 -14.72 -0.35 -20.14
C GLY A 142 -14.30 -1.71 -19.57
N LEU A 143 -13.57 -1.72 -18.47
CA LEU A 143 -13.12 -2.94 -17.77
C LEU A 143 -14.03 -3.21 -16.58
N SER A 144 -14.20 -4.50 -16.25
CA SER A 144 -14.85 -4.92 -14.99
C SER A 144 -14.13 -4.29 -13.81
N ALA A 145 -14.86 -3.53 -13.00
CA ALA A 145 -14.37 -2.93 -11.76
C ALA A 145 -14.00 -4.01 -10.75
N GLY A 146 -14.72 -5.13 -10.71
CA GLY A 146 -14.34 -6.28 -9.89
C GLY A 146 -12.95 -6.79 -10.28
N THR A 147 -12.71 -7.09 -11.57
CA THR A 147 -11.38 -7.55 -11.98
C THR A 147 -10.27 -6.50 -11.76
N PHE A 148 -10.54 -5.24 -12.08
CA PHE A 148 -9.52 -4.19 -12.02
C PHE A 148 -9.20 -3.76 -10.58
N VAL A 149 -10.22 -3.48 -9.78
CA VAL A 149 -10.08 -3.04 -8.38
C VAL A 149 -9.77 -4.23 -7.47
N GLY A 150 -10.22 -5.44 -7.84
CA GLY A 150 -9.90 -6.69 -7.15
C GLY A 150 -8.41 -7.02 -7.08
N LEU A 151 -7.60 -6.53 -8.02
CA LEU A 151 -6.13 -6.59 -7.94
C LEU A 151 -5.58 -5.92 -6.67
N LEU A 152 -6.30 -4.94 -6.12
CA LEU A 152 -5.96 -4.29 -4.86
C LEU A 152 -6.77 -4.86 -3.68
N LEU A 153 -8.08 -5.04 -3.86
CA LEU A 153 -8.97 -5.42 -2.76
C LEU A 153 -8.75 -6.86 -2.27
N VAL A 154 -8.48 -7.80 -3.17
CA VAL A 154 -8.28 -9.21 -2.78
C VAL A 154 -7.01 -9.37 -1.94
N PRO A 155 -5.83 -8.87 -2.36
CA PRO A 155 -4.64 -8.90 -1.50
C PRO A 155 -4.83 -8.13 -0.20
N LEU A 156 -5.52 -6.98 -0.23
CA LEU A 156 -5.78 -6.19 0.98
C LEU A 156 -6.66 -6.96 1.98
N ALA A 157 -7.73 -7.62 1.51
CA ALA A 157 -8.58 -8.46 2.37
C ALA A 157 -7.78 -9.61 2.98
N ALA A 158 -6.89 -10.25 2.21
CA ALA A 158 -6.02 -11.31 2.70
C ALA A 158 -5.04 -10.82 3.79
N VAL A 159 -4.42 -9.65 3.57
CA VAL A 159 -3.53 -9.02 4.56
C VAL A 159 -4.29 -8.67 5.84
N LEU A 160 -5.49 -8.08 5.73
CA LEU A 160 -6.32 -7.75 6.89
C LEU A 160 -6.77 -9.00 7.64
N ALA A 161 -7.20 -10.06 6.94
CA ALA A 161 -7.57 -11.31 7.57
C ALA A 161 -6.37 -11.98 8.26
N GLY A 162 -5.20 -11.98 7.61
CA GLY A 162 -3.95 -12.48 8.16
C GLY A 162 -3.53 -11.73 9.43
N ALA A 163 -3.61 -10.40 9.41
CA ALA A 163 -3.38 -9.58 10.61
C ALA A 163 -4.35 -9.93 11.75
N GLY A 164 -5.64 -10.15 11.43
CA GLY A 164 -6.63 -10.65 12.38
C GLY A 164 -6.27 -12.00 12.98
N VAL A 165 -5.81 -12.96 12.17
CA VAL A 165 -5.35 -14.29 12.62
C VAL A 165 -4.15 -14.18 13.56
N VAL A 166 -3.12 -13.44 13.15
CA VAL A 166 -1.90 -13.27 13.95
C VAL A 166 -2.26 -12.63 15.29
N LEU A 167 -2.90 -11.45 15.29
CA LEU A 167 -3.27 -10.77 16.53
C LEU A 167 -4.25 -11.60 17.39
N GLY A 168 -5.11 -12.40 16.75
CA GLY A 168 -6.03 -13.31 17.43
C GLY A 168 -5.33 -14.47 18.13
N SER A 169 -4.27 -15.01 17.53
CA SER A 169 -3.48 -16.09 18.11
C SER A 169 -2.58 -15.67 19.27
N LEU A 170 -2.22 -14.38 19.33
CA LEU A 170 -1.34 -13.82 20.35
C LEU A 170 -2.08 -13.42 21.63
N LYS A 171 -3.39 -13.16 21.52
CA LYS A 171 -4.23 -12.79 22.65
C LYS A 171 -4.53 -14.02 23.50
N LYS A 172 -3.83 -14.13 24.64
CA LYS A 172 -4.14 -15.11 25.71
C LYS A 172 -5.45 -14.78 26.42
#